data_AF-Q6BSR5-F1
#
_entry.id   AF-Q6BSR5-F1
#
_cell.length_a   1.000
_cell.length_b   1.000
_cell.length_c   1.000
_cell.angle_alpha   90.00
_cell.angle_beta   90.00
_cell.angle_gamma   90.00
#
_symmetry.space_group_name_H-M   'P 1'
#
loop_
_entity.id
_entity.type
_entity.pdbx_description
1 polymer ?
#
loop_
_entity_poly.entity_id
_entity_poly.type
_entity_poly.pdbx_seq_one_letter_code
_entity_poly.pdbx_strand_id
1 'polypeptide(L)'
;MLSRIVNKHCCRGLTFRRFYVNGGPPPSNFGNPNYIPPTYNETVSSPPQPINPSGPPPNGQIPPSFHDTAARNHKSLKDFTSFLAMCALAYFAIDSYTNRIKLEKLNIETTAINLKTLQAQQANFLNARKKRDLQILQERKDQDKRNFKMGLHIAFLRKQLVDLGADPVDIETAIKEFEKSVRADNSIKNVSGQSLWLDDKSRTYSSIQHSKTAFLTNTF
;
A
#
# COMPACT_ATOMS: atom_id res chain seq x y z
N MET A 1 5.41 29.32 30.81
CA MET A 1 5.10 29.98 29.53
C MET A 1 5.48 29.03 28.40
N LEU A 2 4.47 28.63 27.61
CA LEU A 2 4.48 28.31 26.16
C LEU A 2 5.56 27.31 25.64
N SER A 3 5.30 26.27 24.85
CA SER A 3 4.09 25.69 24.25
C SER A 3 4.49 24.31 23.73
N ARG A 4 3.61 23.31 23.91
CA ARG A 4 3.71 21.99 23.26
C ARG A 4 3.20 22.13 21.82
N ILE A 5 4.01 21.74 20.83
CA ILE A 5 3.54 21.56 19.46
C ILE A 5 3.14 20.09 19.29
N VAL A 6 1.83 19.87 19.26
CA VAL A 6 1.19 18.59 18.94
C VAL A 6 1.10 18.50 17.42
N ASN A 7 1.86 17.59 16.80
CA ASN A 7 1.75 17.34 15.37
C ASN A 7 0.60 16.36 15.09
N LYS A 8 -0.58 16.92 14.77
CA LYS A 8 -1.75 16.18 14.26
C LYS A 8 -1.66 16.14 12.73
N HIS A 9 -1.14 15.06 12.16
CA HIS A 9 -1.40 14.76 10.75
C HIS A 9 -2.58 13.80 10.63
N CYS A 10 -3.70 14.42 10.30
CA CYS A 10 -4.97 13.83 9.90
C CYS A 10 -4.79 13.00 8.63
N CYS A 11 -5.16 11.72 8.68
CA CYS A 11 -5.35 10.86 7.52
C CYS A 11 -6.47 11.41 6.64
N ARG A 12 -6.12 12.22 5.62
CA ARG A 12 -7.02 12.54 4.52
C ARG A 12 -6.92 11.41 3.49
N GLY A 13 -8.03 10.69 3.33
CA GLY A 13 -8.19 9.65 2.32
C GLY A 13 -7.86 10.15 0.92
N LEU A 14 -7.00 9.41 0.24
CA LEU A 14 -6.69 9.59 -1.18
C LEU A 14 -7.90 9.13 -1.98
N THR A 15 -8.74 10.08 -2.40
CA THR A 15 -9.70 9.86 -3.48
C THR A 15 -8.91 9.81 -4.79
N PHE A 16 -8.78 8.61 -5.36
CA PHE A 16 -8.31 8.44 -6.73
C PHE A 16 -9.32 9.10 -7.69
N ARG A 17 -9.03 10.34 -8.12
CA ARG A 17 -9.70 10.92 -9.28
C ARG A 17 -9.22 10.20 -10.53
N ARG A 18 -10.13 9.43 -11.13
CA ARG A 18 -9.99 8.75 -12.41
C ARG A 18 -9.85 9.81 -13.52
N PHE A 19 -8.68 9.90 -14.14
CA PHE A 19 -8.52 10.66 -15.37
C PHE A 19 -9.25 9.91 -16.49
N TYR A 20 -10.33 10.50 -17.00
CA TYR A 20 -10.92 10.11 -18.27
C TYR A 20 -10.04 10.68 -19.39
N VAL A 21 -9.39 9.79 -20.15
CA VAL A 21 -8.75 10.12 -21.43
C VAL A 21 -9.46 9.31 -22.51
N ASN A 22 -10.24 10.02 -23.33
CA ASN A 22 -10.66 9.71 -24.69
C ASN A 22 -11.04 8.26 -25.07
N GLY A 23 -12.35 8.01 -25.15
CA GLY A 23 -13.00 7.47 -26.36
C GLY A 23 -12.85 6.01 -26.77
N GLY A 24 -12.12 5.16 -26.04
CA GLY A 24 -12.10 3.71 -26.29
C GLY A 24 -12.84 2.91 -25.22
N PRO A 25 -13.59 1.84 -25.54
CA PRO A 25 -14.09 0.92 -24.52
C PRO A 25 -12.91 0.37 -23.71
N PRO A 26 -13.00 0.30 -22.37
CA PRO A 26 -11.91 -0.19 -21.55
C PRO A 26 -11.55 -1.64 -21.93
N PRO A 27 -10.28 -2.06 -21.81
CA PRO A 27 -9.87 -3.41 -22.12
C PRO A 27 -10.73 -4.42 -21.32
N SER A 28 -11.33 -5.37 -22.03
CA SER A 28 -12.38 -6.31 -21.57
C SER A 28 -11.93 -7.27 -20.45
N ASN A 29 -10.67 -7.20 -20.02
CA ASN A 29 -10.04 -8.17 -19.12
C ASN A 29 -10.63 -8.24 -17.70
N PHE A 30 -11.49 -7.30 -17.32
CA PHE A 30 -12.16 -7.28 -16.01
C PHE A 30 -13.69 -7.44 -16.12
N GLY A 31 -14.22 -7.65 -17.33
CA GLY A 31 -15.67 -7.71 -17.58
C GLY A 31 -16.29 -9.11 -17.47
N ASN A 32 -15.48 -10.18 -17.47
CA ASN A 32 -15.98 -11.55 -17.50
C ASN A 32 -15.39 -12.38 -16.33
N PRO A 33 -16.21 -12.80 -15.35
CA PRO A 33 -15.73 -13.57 -14.20
C PRO A 33 -15.21 -14.98 -14.56
N ASN A 34 -15.47 -15.45 -15.78
CA ASN A 34 -14.97 -16.74 -16.28
C ASN A 34 -13.72 -16.65 -17.16
N TYR A 35 -13.18 -15.44 -17.38
CA TYR A 35 -11.98 -15.25 -18.19
C TYR A 35 -10.75 -15.09 -17.29
N ILE A 36 -9.88 -16.10 -17.29
CA ILE A 36 -8.59 -16.07 -16.61
C ILE A 36 -7.52 -15.77 -17.67
N PRO A 37 -6.74 -14.68 -17.54
CA PRO A 37 -5.71 -14.36 -18.51
C PRO A 37 -4.61 -15.44 -18.50
N PRO A 38 -4.08 -15.84 -19.66
CA PRO A 38 -3.03 -16.85 -19.75
C PRO A 38 -1.76 -16.36 -19.04
N THR A 39 -1.15 -17.25 -18.26
CA THR A 39 0.15 -17.01 -17.64
C THR A 39 1.24 -17.10 -18.71
N TYR A 40 2.35 -16.37 -18.51
CA TYR A 40 3.43 -16.14 -19.49
C TYR A 40 4.08 -17.40 -20.10
N ASN A 41 3.70 -18.60 -19.66
CA ASN A 41 4.34 -19.86 -20.00
C ASN A 41 3.42 -20.85 -20.74
N GLU A 42 2.18 -20.51 -21.08
CA GLU A 42 1.36 -21.37 -21.96
C GLU A 42 1.61 -21.06 -23.43
N THR A 43 2.40 -21.92 -24.09
CA THR A 43 2.43 -22.05 -25.54
C THR A 43 1.07 -22.54 -26.02
N VAL A 44 0.23 -21.61 -26.44
CA VAL A 44 -0.97 -21.92 -27.23
C VAL A 44 -0.51 -22.46 -28.58
N SER A 45 -0.63 -23.77 -28.76
CA SER A 45 -0.58 -24.43 -30.07
C SER A 45 -1.81 -24.02 -30.88
N SER A 46 -1.74 -22.87 -31.55
CA SER A 46 -2.62 -22.53 -32.66
C SER A 46 -1.75 -22.07 -33.83
N PRO A 47 -2.02 -22.54 -35.07
CA PRO A 47 -1.22 -22.17 -36.23
C PRO A 47 -1.33 -20.66 -36.46
N PRO A 48 -0.24 -19.99 -36.89
CA PRO A 48 -0.30 -18.57 -37.18
C PRO A 48 -1.27 -18.37 -38.35
N GLN A 49 -2.41 -17.75 -38.08
CA GLN A 49 -3.28 -17.29 -39.15
C GLN A 49 -2.49 -16.28 -40.00
N PRO A 50 -2.41 -16.46 -41.32
CA PRO A 50 -1.84 -15.45 -42.19
C PRO A 50 -2.71 -14.20 -42.08
N ILE A 51 -2.11 -13.12 -41.61
CA ILE A 51 -2.64 -11.78 -41.78
C ILE A 51 -2.80 -11.61 -43.29
N ASN A 52 -4.04 -11.60 -43.74
CA ASN A 52 -4.42 -11.37 -45.12
C ASN A 52 -4.69 -9.86 -45.26
N PRO A 53 -3.75 -9.05 -45.80
CA PRO A 53 -4.09 -7.71 -46.27
C PRO A 53 -4.76 -7.83 -47.64
N SER A 54 -6.03 -8.25 -47.67
CA SER A 54 -6.86 -8.07 -48.86
C SER A 54 -7.44 -6.66 -48.85
N GLY A 55 -6.63 -5.71 -49.28
CA GLY A 55 -7.03 -4.38 -49.68
C GLY A 55 -6.12 -3.96 -50.83
N PRO A 56 -6.65 -3.66 -52.03
CA PRO A 56 -5.80 -3.21 -53.13
C PRO A 56 -5.03 -1.97 -52.68
N PRO A 57 -3.74 -1.84 -53.02
CA PRO A 57 -3.02 -0.59 -52.79
C PRO A 57 -3.80 0.52 -53.52
N PRO A 58 -4.19 1.63 -52.87
CA PRO A 58 -4.48 2.82 -53.64
C PRO A 58 -3.18 3.16 -54.37
N ASN A 59 -3.27 3.16 -55.69
CA ASN A 59 -2.35 3.71 -56.67
C ASN A 59 -1.02 4.18 -56.09
N GLY A 60 0.06 3.56 -56.58
CA GLY A 60 1.35 4.23 -56.60
C GLY A 60 1.16 5.65 -57.11
N GLN A 61 1.33 6.62 -56.22
CA GLN A 61 1.70 7.95 -56.63
C GLN A 61 3.09 7.81 -57.22
N ILE A 62 3.07 7.62 -58.54
CA ILE A 62 4.11 8.09 -59.44
C ILE A 62 4.64 9.40 -58.84
N PRO A 63 5.92 9.53 -58.47
CA PRO A 63 6.46 10.86 -58.20
C PRO A 63 6.14 11.68 -59.45
N PRO A 64 5.54 12.88 -59.36
CA PRO A 64 5.39 13.70 -60.55
C PRO A 64 6.80 13.89 -61.10
N SER A 65 7.05 13.24 -62.24
CA SER A 65 8.22 13.50 -63.05
C SER A 65 8.00 14.90 -63.59
N PHE A 66 8.37 15.90 -62.80
CA PHE A 66 8.62 17.25 -63.29
C PHE A 66 9.87 17.15 -64.15
N HIS A 67 9.68 16.65 -65.37
CA HIS A 67 10.63 16.80 -66.45
C HIS A 67 10.23 18.04 -67.25
N ASP A 68 10.20 19.20 -66.58
CA ASP A 68 10.16 20.46 -67.30
C ASP A 68 11.57 20.80 -67.79
N THR A 69 11.65 20.74 -69.10
CA THR A 69 12.73 21.16 -69.99
C THR A 69 13.18 22.59 -69.71
N ALA A 70 14.21 22.75 -68.88
CA ALA A 70 15.06 23.94 -68.84
C ALA A 70 16.51 23.57 -68.42
N ALA A 71 17.07 22.53 -69.02
CA ALA A 71 18.38 21.99 -68.64
C ALA A 71 19.46 22.27 -69.69
N ARG A 72 20.18 23.38 -69.52
CA ARG A 72 21.61 23.41 -69.89
C ARG A 72 22.57 23.94 -68.80
N ASN A 73 22.07 24.56 -67.72
CA ASN A 73 22.92 25.07 -66.63
C ASN A 73 22.57 24.59 -65.20
N HIS A 74 21.56 23.72 -65.00
CA HIS A 74 21.11 23.27 -63.66
C HIS A 74 21.70 21.94 -63.16
N LYS A 75 22.53 21.25 -63.96
CA LYS A 75 23.12 19.95 -63.55
C LYS A 75 24.00 20.10 -62.31
N SER A 76 24.88 21.11 -62.30
CA SER A 76 25.79 21.38 -61.18
C SER A 76 25.09 21.75 -59.87
N LEU A 77 23.96 22.47 -59.91
CA LEU A 77 23.22 22.84 -58.70
C LEU A 77 22.43 21.64 -58.14
N LYS A 78 21.90 20.78 -59.01
CA LYS A 78 21.24 19.53 -58.60
C LYS A 78 22.23 18.55 -57.99
N ASP A 79 23.44 18.49 -58.55
CA ASP A 79 24.51 17.66 -57.99
C ASP A 79 24.95 18.22 -56.62
N PHE A 80 25.08 19.55 -56.48
CA PHE A 80 25.41 20.17 -55.20
C PHE A 80 24.33 19.96 -54.13
N THR A 81 23.03 20.08 -54.47
CA THR A 81 21.96 19.79 -53.51
C THR A 81 21.87 18.31 -53.15
N SER A 82 22.21 17.42 -54.09
CA SER A 82 22.35 15.98 -53.82
C SER A 82 23.50 15.70 -52.84
N PHE A 83 24.68 16.32 -53.04
CA PHE A 83 25.79 16.23 -52.09
C PHE A 83 25.44 16.83 -50.72
N LEU A 84 24.78 17.98 -50.70
CA LEU A 84 24.33 18.62 -49.46
C LEU A 84 23.30 17.76 -48.72
N ALA A 85 22.37 17.12 -49.44
CA ALA A 85 21.42 16.18 -48.88
C ALA A 85 22.13 14.93 -48.33
N MET A 86 23.13 14.40 -49.04
CA MET A 86 23.94 13.28 -48.56
C MET A 86 24.71 13.66 -47.29
N CYS A 87 25.30 14.85 -47.23
CA CYS A 87 25.97 15.36 -46.04
C CYS A 87 25.01 15.58 -44.88
N ALA A 88 23.81 16.12 -45.13
CA ALA A 88 22.79 16.31 -44.11
C ALA A 88 22.30 14.97 -43.54
N LEU A 89 22.04 13.98 -44.39
CA LEU A 89 21.65 12.64 -43.97
C LEU A 89 22.78 11.92 -43.24
N ALA A 90 24.02 12.06 -43.68
CA ALA A 90 25.18 11.52 -42.99
C ALA A 90 25.35 12.15 -41.59
N TYR A 91 25.17 13.47 -41.48
CA TYR A 91 25.19 14.17 -40.21
C TYR A 91 24.06 13.72 -39.27
N PHE A 92 22.83 13.61 -39.78
CA PHE A 92 21.70 13.09 -39.00
C PHE A 92 21.91 11.64 -38.56
N ALA A 93 22.51 10.80 -39.40
CA ALA A 93 22.83 9.42 -39.04
C ALA A 93 23.86 9.36 -37.90
N ILE A 94 24.89 10.21 -37.96
CA ILE A 94 25.91 10.31 -36.90
C ILE A 94 25.30 10.85 -35.60
N ASP A 95 24.50 11.92 -35.66
CA ASP A 95 23.86 12.49 -34.49
C ASP A 95 22.92 11.48 -33.82
N SER A 96 22.08 10.79 -34.61
CA SER A 96 21.19 9.73 -34.12
C SER A 96 21.96 8.59 -33.44
N TYR A 97 23.07 8.15 -34.03
CA TYR A 97 23.93 7.12 -33.43
C TYR A 97 24.54 7.57 -32.09
N THR A 98 25.10 8.79 -32.04
CA THR A 98 25.71 9.29 -30.80
C THR A 98 24.67 9.51 -29.69
N ASN A 99 23.47 9.98 -30.04
CA ASN A 99 22.37 10.15 -29.10
C ASN A 99 21.86 8.80 -28.60
N ARG A 100 21.75 7.79 -29.47
CA ARG A 100 21.39 6.43 -29.07
C ARG A 100 22.38 5.84 -28.06
N ILE A 101 23.69 5.99 -28.28
CA ILE A 101 24.71 5.49 -27.34
C ILE A 101 24.63 6.19 -25.98
N LYS A 102 24.44 7.52 -25.98
CA LYS A 102 24.28 8.26 -24.71
C LYS A 102 23.04 7.80 -23.95
N LEU A 103 21.93 7.59 -24.66
CA LEU A 103 20.68 7.13 -24.06
C LEU A 103 20.80 5.70 -23.51
N GLU A 104 21.49 4.82 -24.23
CA GLU A 104 21.76 3.45 -23.78
C GLU A 104 22.61 3.42 -22.51
N LYS A 105 23.67 4.24 -22.44
CA LYS A 105 24.48 4.37 -21.22
C LYS A 105 23.65 4.84 -20.03
N LEU A 106 22.86 5.90 -20.21
CA LEU A 106 21.97 6.40 -19.16
C LEU A 106 20.90 5.37 -18.76
N ASN A 107 20.38 4.61 -19.72
CA ASN A 107 19.42 3.55 -19.45
C ASN A 107 20.05 2.41 -18.63
N ILE A 108 21.26 1.97 -18.99
CA ILE A 108 22.01 0.94 -18.25
C ILE A 108 22.31 1.42 -16.82
N GLU A 109 22.78 2.66 -16.66
CA GLU A 109 23.04 3.23 -15.34
C GLU A 109 21.76 3.31 -14.50
N THR A 110 20.66 3.80 -15.09
CA THR A 110 19.37 3.94 -14.40
C THR A 110 18.80 2.57 -14.00
N THR A 111 18.84 1.58 -14.89
CA THR A 111 18.38 0.23 -14.60
C THR A 111 19.23 -0.44 -13.54
N ALA A 112 20.56 -0.28 -13.60
CA ALA A 112 21.47 -0.78 -12.56
C ALA A 112 21.19 -0.13 -11.19
N ILE A 113 20.91 1.18 -11.16
CA ILE A 113 20.53 1.89 -9.93
C ILE A 113 19.20 1.34 -9.40
N ASN A 114 18.18 1.20 -10.25
CA ASN A 114 16.87 0.68 -9.86
C ASN A 114 16.93 -0.75 -9.31
N LEU A 115 17.76 -1.60 -9.90
CA LEU A 115 17.99 -2.96 -9.39
C LEU A 115 18.68 -2.94 -8.03
N LYS A 116 19.70 -2.10 -7.86
CA LYS A 116 20.40 -1.95 -6.57
C LYS A 116 19.48 -1.38 -5.48
N THR A 117 18.64 -0.41 -5.79
CA THR A 117 17.69 0.16 -4.83
C THR A 117 16.64 -0.86 -4.43
N LEU A 118 16.11 -1.63 -5.39
CA LEU A 118 15.19 -2.72 -5.12
C LEU A 118 15.84 -3.79 -4.22
N GLN A 119 17.07 -4.20 -4.53
CA GLN A 119 17.81 -5.16 -3.73
C GLN A 119 18.06 -4.65 -2.29
N ALA A 120 18.42 -3.37 -2.15
CA ALA A 120 18.60 -2.75 -0.83
C ALA A 120 17.28 -2.70 -0.05
N GLN A 121 16.15 -2.40 -0.69
CA GLN A 121 14.84 -2.43 -0.06
C GLN A 121 14.45 -3.85 0.38
N GLN A 122 14.70 -4.86 -0.44
CA GLN A 122 14.48 -6.26 -0.08
C GLN A 122 15.32 -6.66 1.13
N ALA A 123 16.61 -6.32 1.15
CA ALA A 123 17.50 -6.60 2.27
C ALA A 123 17.03 -5.90 3.55
N ASN A 124 16.64 -4.62 3.46
CA ASN A 124 16.11 -3.86 4.59
C ASN A 124 14.81 -4.45 5.12
N PHE A 125 13.90 -4.91 4.26
CA PHE A 125 12.67 -5.57 4.66
C PHE A 125 12.94 -6.87 5.43
N LEU A 126 13.87 -7.69 4.94
CA LEU A 126 14.27 -8.92 5.61
C LEU A 126 14.92 -8.65 6.97
N ASN A 127 15.80 -7.64 7.06
CA ASN A 127 16.43 -7.24 8.32
C ASN A 127 15.42 -6.70 9.33
N ALA A 128 14.46 -5.87 8.87
CA ALA A 128 13.39 -5.35 9.71
C ALA A 128 12.48 -6.47 10.24
N ARG A 129 12.17 -7.47 9.41
CA ARG A 129 11.41 -8.66 9.82
C ARG A 129 12.16 -9.45 10.89
N LYS A 130 13.43 -9.77 10.67
CA LYS A 130 14.28 -10.47 11.65
C LYS A 130 14.35 -9.72 12.99
N LYS A 131 14.50 -8.40 12.95
CA LYS A 131 14.53 -7.57 14.17
C LYS A 131 13.21 -7.64 14.94
N ARG A 132 12.06 -7.58 14.25
CA ARG A 132 10.75 -7.75 14.89
C ARG A 132 10.59 -9.13 15.51
N ASP A 133 11.02 -10.18 14.81
CA ASP A 133 10.91 -11.55 15.30
C ASP A 133 11.76 -11.76 16.57
N LEU A 134 12.98 -11.22 16.60
CA LEU A 134 13.83 -11.24 17.80
C LEU A 134 13.22 -10.45 18.97
N GLN A 135 12.64 -9.28 18.70
CA GLN A 135 11.98 -8.47 19.72
C GLN A 135 10.79 -9.23 20.33
N ILE A 136 9.95 -9.86 19.51
CA ILE A 136 8.80 -10.64 19.99
C ILE A 136 9.27 -11.81 20.86
N LEU A 137 10.35 -12.50 20.49
CA LEU A 137 10.93 -13.57 21.30
C LEU A 137 11.43 -13.06 22.65
N GLN A 138 12.06 -11.89 22.66
CA GLN A 138 12.51 -11.26 23.90
C GLN A 138 11.34 -10.85 24.80
N GLU A 139 10.30 -10.25 24.22
CA GLU A 139 9.08 -9.87 24.94
C GLU A 139 8.40 -11.09 25.57
N ARG A 140 8.33 -12.21 24.84
CA ARG A 140 7.81 -13.49 25.37
C ARG A 140 8.65 -14.01 26.52
N LYS A 141 9.98 -14.05 26.36
CA LYS A 141 10.90 -14.48 27.43
C LYS A 141 10.78 -13.62 28.68
N ASP A 142 10.68 -12.31 28.52
CA ASP A 142 10.56 -11.38 29.64
C ASP A 142 9.19 -11.51 30.32
N GLN A 143 8.13 -11.78 29.56
CA GLN A 143 6.81 -12.10 30.11
C GLN A 143 6.84 -13.40 30.93
N ASP A 144 7.46 -14.45 30.41
CA ASP A 144 7.58 -15.74 31.11
C ASP A 144 8.38 -15.60 32.39
N LYS A 145 9.46 -14.81 32.39
CA LYS A 145 10.25 -14.50 33.59
C LYS A 145 9.41 -13.77 34.65
N ARG A 146 8.58 -12.81 34.24
CA ARG A 146 7.65 -12.10 35.15
C ARG A 146 6.61 -13.06 35.72
N ASN A 147 5.99 -13.88 34.88
CA ASN A 147 5.00 -14.87 35.29
C ASN A 147 5.60 -15.89 36.27
N PHE A 148 6.83 -16.36 36.00
CA PHE A 148 7.55 -17.27 36.89
C PHE A 148 7.82 -16.65 38.26
N LYS A 149 8.33 -15.41 38.30
CA LYS A 149 8.58 -14.69 39.56
C LYS A 149 7.27 -14.48 40.34
N MET A 150 6.19 -14.13 39.64
CA MET A 150 4.88 -13.95 40.24
C MET A 150 4.35 -15.26 40.82
N GLY A 151 4.39 -16.35 40.05
CA GLY A 151 3.99 -17.68 40.52
C GLY A 151 4.79 -18.15 41.73
N LEU A 152 6.10 -17.90 41.74
CA LEU A 152 6.96 -18.20 42.88
C LEU A 152 6.58 -17.37 44.12
N HIS A 153 6.32 -16.07 43.96
CA HIS A 153 5.86 -15.22 45.07
C HIS A 153 4.51 -15.67 45.61
N ILE A 154 3.57 -16.06 44.75
CA ILE A 154 2.26 -16.58 45.16
C ILE A 154 2.43 -17.89 45.95
N ALA A 155 3.27 -18.81 45.46
CA ALA A 155 3.55 -20.06 46.16
C ALA A 155 4.20 -19.83 47.53
N PHE A 156 5.13 -18.87 47.61
CA PHE A 156 5.76 -18.49 48.87
C PHE A 156 4.77 -17.88 49.86
N LEU A 157 3.91 -16.95 49.41
CA LEU A 157 2.86 -16.36 50.25
C LEU A 157 1.88 -17.43 50.77
N ARG A 158 1.50 -18.40 49.92
CA ARG A 158 0.67 -19.53 50.34
C ARG A 158 1.32 -20.34 51.45
N LYS A 159 2.62 -20.63 51.32
CA LYS A 159 3.37 -21.32 52.37
C LYS A 159 3.38 -20.51 53.67
N GLN A 160 3.66 -19.20 53.58
CA GLN A 160 3.66 -18.32 54.75
C GLN A 160 2.30 -18.25 55.46
N LEU A 161 1.18 -18.26 54.72
CA LEU A 161 -0.16 -18.29 55.32
C LEU A 161 -0.41 -19.58 56.07
N VAL A 162 -0.03 -20.73 55.48
CA VAL A 162 -0.12 -22.04 56.14
C VAL A 162 0.73 -22.06 57.41
N ASP A 163 1.95 -21.53 57.36
CA ASP A 163 2.85 -21.46 58.52
C ASP A 163 2.28 -20.55 59.65
N LEU A 164 1.43 -19.57 59.30
CA LEU A 164 0.72 -18.68 60.23
C LEU A 164 -0.65 -19.23 60.70
N GLY A 165 -1.03 -20.44 60.27
CA GLY A 165 -2.29 -21.08 60.63
C GLY A 165 -3.53 -20.54 59.89
N ALA A 166 -3.33 -19.82 58.79
CA ALA A 166 -4.41 -19.35 57.92
C ALA A 166 -4.44 -20.20 56.63
N ASP A 167 -5.60 -20.78 56.31
CA ASP A 167 -5.74 -21.59 55.11
C ASP A 167 -5.77 -20.71 53.85
N PRO A 168 -4.89 -20.96 52.87
CA PRO A 168 -4.87 -20.19 51.63
C PRO A 168 -6.11 -20.49 50.79
N VAL A 169 -6.69 -19.43 50.21
CA VAL A 169 -7.84 -19.56 49.31
C VAL A 169 -7.48 -20.43 48.10
N ASP A 170 -8.40 -21.34 47.79
CA ASP A 170 -8.30 -22.25 46.65
C ASP A 170 -8.22 -21.48 45.32
N ILE A 171 -7.46 -22.03 44.38
CA ILE A 171 -7.17 -21.40 43.08
C ILE A 171 -8.46 -21.14 42.30
N GLU A 172 -9.39 -22.10 42.31
CA GLU A 172 -10.62 -22.01 41.50
C GLU A 172 -11.54 -20.91 42.02
N THR A 173 -11.63 -20.78 43.35
CA THR A 173 -12.42 -19.74 44.01
C THR A 173 -11.84 -18.35 43.70
N ALA A 174 -10.52 -18.20 43.77
CA ALA A 174 -9.84 -16.95 43.43
C ALA A 174 -10.02 -16.55 41.96
N ILE A 175 -9.98 -17.52 41.03
CA ILE A 175 -10.26 -17.27 39.61
C ILE A 175 -11.69 -16.77 39.41
N LYS A 176 -12.68 -17.41 40.06
CA LYS A 176 -14.09 -17.02 39.97
C LYS A 176 -14.34 -15.60 40.50
N GLU A 177 -13.70 -15.23 41.60
CA GLU A 177 -13.76 -13.87 42.14
C GLU A 177 -13.06 -12.85 41.25
N PHE A 178 -11.91 -13.20 40.66
CA PHE A 178 -11.19 -12.36 39.71
C PHE A 178 -12.01 -12.09 38.45
N GLU A 179 -12.63 -13.12 37.86
CA GLU A 179 -13.48 -12.95 36.68
C GLU A 179 -14.70 -12.08 36.99
N LYS A 180 -15.27 -12.20 38.19
CA LYS A 180 -16.40 -11.38 38.62
C LYS A 180 -16.00 -9.91 38.83
N SER A 181 -14.87 -9.63 39.48
CA SER A 181 -14.50 -8.28 39.94
C SER A 181 -13.56 -7.53 38.99
N VAL A 182 -12.56 -8.20 38.42
CA VAL A 182 -11.49 -7.54 37.65
C VAL A 182 -11.77 -7.52 36.15
N ARG A 183 -12.41 -8.57 35.62
CA ARG A 183 -12.73 -8.66 34.19
C ARG A 183 -13.91 -7.76 33.80
N ALA A 184 -14.94 -7.68 34.64
CA ALA A 184 -16.06 -6.76 34.44
C ALA A 184 -15.59 -5.30 34.41
N ASP A 185 -14.74 -4.92 35.35
CA ASP A 185 -14.18 -3.58 35.49
C ASP A 185 -13.28 -3.14 34.32
N ASN A 186 -12.48 -4.03 33.74
CA ASN A 186 -11.59 -3.68 32.63
C ASN A 186 -12.33 -3.34 31.33
N SER A 187 -13.50 -3.95 31.10
CA SER A 187 -14.30 -3.70 29.89
C SER A 187 -14.94 -2.31 29.88
N ILE A 188 -15.37 -1.82 31.05
CA ILE A 188 -16.04 -0.53 31.21
C ILE A 188 -14.99 0.60 31.28
N LYS A 189 -13.84 0.36 31.93
CA LYS A 189 -12.78 1.38 32.12
C LYS A 189 -11.99 1.69 30.84
N ASN A 190 -11.82 0.74 29.91
CA ASN A 190 -11.12 0.99 28.64
C ASN A 190 -11.90 1.84 27.62
N VAL A 191 -13.22 2.00 27.79
CA VAL A 191 -14.07 2.80 26.89
C VAL A 191 -14.23 4.25 27.39
N SER A 192 -14.15 4.49 28.70
CA SER A 192 -14.47 5.79 29.31
C SER A 192 -13.28 6.47 30.03
N GLY A 193 -12.20 5.75 30.35
CA GLY A 193 -11.04 6.33 31.07
C GLY A 193 -11.34 6.82 32.49
N GLN A 194 -12.59 6.68 32.96
CA GLN A 194 -13.04 7.09 34.29
C GLN A 194 -13.33 5.83 35.13
N SER A 195 -12.49 5.58 36.14
CA SER A 195 -12.68 4.47 37.08
C SER A 195 -13.74 4.85 38.11
N LEU A 196 -14.97 4.39 37.94
CA LEU A 196 -16.01 4.48 38.96
C LEU A 196 -15.95 3.20 39.81
N TRP A 197 -15.36 3.30 41.01
CA TRP A 197 -15.38 2.23 42.00
C TRP A 197 -16.76 2.25 42.67
N LEU A 198 -17.75 1.62 42.04
CA LEU A 198 -19.03 1.35 42.69
C LEU A 198 -19.07 -0.12 43.09
N ASP A 199 -19.21 -0.34 44.39
CA ASP A 199 -19.49 -1.65 44.95
C ASP A 199 -20.95 -2.02 44.61
N ASP A 200 -21.15 -3.15 43.94
CA ASP A 200 -22.47 -3.67 43.51
C ASP A 200 -23.45 -3.88 44.69
N LYS A 201 -22.95 -3.81 45.93
CA LYS A 201 -23.77 -3.90 47.15
C LYS A 201 -24.38 -2.57 47.60
N SER A 202 -24.05 -1.44 46.94
CA SER A 202 -24.63 -0.15 47.33
C SER A 202 -26.07 -0.02 46.82
N ARG A 203 -27.01 0.05 47.75
CA ARG A 203 -28.45 0.07 47.49
C ARG A 203 -28.86 1.47 46.99
N THR A 204 -29.54 1.51 45.84
CA THR A 204 -30.39 2.60 45.31
C THR A 204 -29.74 3.91 44.83
N TYR A 205 -29.84 4.18 43.52
CA TYR A 205 -30.15 5.52 42.99
C TYR A 205 -31.11 5.40 41.80
N SER A 206 -32.38 5.74 42.00
CA SER A 206 -33.32 6.04 40.93
C SER A 206 -33.21 7.53 40.61
N SER A 207 -32.65 7.89 39.47
CA SER A 207 -32.78 9.25 38.97
C SER A 207 -32.94 9.24 37.46
N ILE A 208 -33.93 10.03 37.01
CA ILE A 208 -34.27 10.42 35.64
C ILE A 208 -35.47 9.64 35.05
N GLN A 209 -36.66 9.99 35.56
CA GLN A 209 -37.88 10.09 34.77
C GLN A 209 -38.78 11.17 35.38
N HIS A 210 -38.43 12.45 35.25
CA HIS A 210 -39.40 13.55 35.41
C HIS A 210 -38.88 14.83 34.78
N SER A 211 -39.18 15.02 33.49
CA SER A 211 -39.33 16.36 32.89
C SER A 211 -39.89 16.24 31.48
N LYS A 212 -41.21 16.02 31.33
CA LYS A 212 -41.95 16.25 30.08
C LYS A 212 -43.47 16.10 30.28
N THR A 213 -44.07 16.93 31.13
CA THR A 213 -45.54 17.16 31.14
C THR A 213 -45.85 18.38 32.01
N ALA A 214 -45.52 19.57 31.52
CA ALA A 214 -46.02 20.83 32.07
C ALA A 214 -45.77 21.98 31.09
N PHE A 215 -46.29 21.88 29.87
CA PHE A 215 -46.50 23.05 29.02
C PHE A 215 -47.72 22.78 28.15
N LEU A 216 -48.67 23.71 28.18
CA LEU A 216 -49.94 23.80 27.45
C LEU A 216 -51.17 23.22 28.15
N THR A 217 -51.70 23.96 29.11
CA THR A 217 -53.15 24.29 29.22
C THR A 217 -53.33 25.44 30.21
N ASN A 218 -53.40 26.67 29.69
CA ASN A 218 -54.21 27.78 30.23
C ASN A 218 -53.97 29.02 29.35
N THR A 219 -54.91 29.31 28.44
CA THR A 219 -55.62 30.60 28.31
C THR A 219 -56.46 30.62 27.01
N PHE A 220 -57.76 30.85 27.21
CA PHE A 220 -58.86 31.13 26.25
C PHE A 220 -59.42 29.99 25.40
#